data_AF-A0A3C2CSL6-F1
#
_entry.id   AF-A0A3C2CSL6-F1
#
_cell.length_a   1.000
_cell.length_b   1.000
_cell.length_c   1.000
_cell.angle_alpha   90.00
_cell.angle_beta   90.00
_cell.angle_gamma   90.00
#
_symmetry.space_group_name_H-M   'P 1'
#
loop_
_entity.id
_entity.type
_entity.pdbx_description
1 polymer ?
#
loop_
_entity_poly.entity_id
_entity_poly.type
_entity_poly.pdbx_seq_one_letter_code
_entity_poly.pdbx_strand_id
1 'polypeptide(L)'
;MSKRLNDPELLQFCETASPKEMVQKLTDNNLRGLENIALRSLSTRNKLPGNVLNVLLVYFFSTFANQVYDRNDLSRIYDYWASKEIRTVSQGVEMSKEDIQQVLTTLK
;
A
#
# COMPACT_ATOMS: atom_id res chain seq x y z
N MET A 1 -8.53 -0.70 -9.81
CA MET A 1 -7.75 0.55 -9.77
C MET A 1 -8.39 1.55 -8.80
N SER A 2 -7.70 1.90 -7.71
CA SER A 2 -8.17 2.91 -6.76
C SER A 2 -8.21 4.29 -7.44
N LYS A 3 -9.37 4.96 -7.45
CA LYS A 3 -9.55 6.30 -8.07
C LYS A 3 -8.50 7.33 -7.62
N ARG A 4 -7.93 7.14 -6.42
CA ARG A 4 -6.87 7.98 -5.83
C ARG A 4 -5.53 7.92 -6.58
N LEU A 5 -5.15 6.80 -7.20
CA LEU A 5 -3.87 6.68 -7.93
C LEU A 5 -3.88 7.33 -9.33
N ASN A 6 -5.01 7.90 -9.74
CA ASN A 6 -5.09 8.75 -10.94
C ASN A 6 -4.82 10.23 -10.62
N ASP A 7 -4.69 10.60 -9.36
CA ASP A 7 -4.42 11.96 -8.91
C ASP A 7 -2.91 12.26 -9.00
N PRO A 8 -2.49 13.20 -9.88
CA PRO A 8 -1.09 13.56 -10.02
C PRO A 8 -0.46 14.09 -8.72
N GLU A 9 -1.23 14.82 -7.90
CA GLU A 9 -0.73 15.35 -6.63
C GLU A 9 -0.45 14.22 -5.63
N LEU A 10 -1.31 13.20 -5.61
CA LEU A 10 -1.11 12.04 -4.76
C LEU A 10 0.09 11.21 -5.22
N LEU A 11 0.28 11.04 -6.53
CA LEU A 11 1.45 10.34 -7.07
C LEU A 11 2.76 11.07 -6.73
N GLN A 12 2.78 12.40 -6.85
CA GLN A 12 3.94 13.20 -6.45
C GLN A 12 4.19 13.09 -4.93
N PHE A 13 3.14 13.01 -4.13
CA PHE A 13 3.28 12.76 -2.70
C PHE A 13 3.83 11.36 -2.40
N CYS A 14 3.48 10.34 -3.19
CA CYS A 14 4.05 9.00 -3.06
C CYS A 14 5.57 8.98 -3.26
N GLU A 15 6.11 9.85 -4.11
CA GLU A 15 7.56 9.92 -4.37
C GLU A 15 8.37 10.47 -3.19
N THR A 16 7.76 11.32 -2.35
CA THR A 16 8.49 12.12 -1.36
C THR A 16 8.12 11.83 0.10
N ALA A 17 6.90 11.33 0.35
CA ALA A 17 6.41 11.07 1.70
C ALA A 17 7.11 9.87 2.36
N SER A 18 7.17 9.88 3.70
CA SER A 18 7.42 8.65 4.44
C SER A 18 6.16 7.75 4.47
N PRO A 19 6.31 6.43 4.66
CA PRO A 19 5.18 5.51 4.81
C PRO A 19 4.18 5.93 5.89
N LYS A 20 4.67 6.51 6.99
CA LYS A 20 3.82 6.99 8.08
C LYS A 20 2.98 8.20 7.65
N GLU A 21 3.60 9.19 7.00
CA GLU A 21 2.90 10.37 6.47
C GLU A 21 1.86 9.97 5.43
N MET A 22 2.16 8.95 4.61
CA MET A 22 1.21 8.43 3.63
C MET A 22 -0.05 7.87 4.30
N VAL A 23 0.09 7.02 5.32
CA VAL A 23 -1.10 6.49 6.01
C VAL A 23 -1.86 7.58 6.76
N GLN A 24 -1.17 8.55 7.37
CA GLN A 24 -1.82 9.70 7.97
C GLN A 24 -2.68 10.47 6.96
N LYS A 25 -2.15 10.72 5.75
CA LYS A 25 -2.91 11.36 4.67
C LYS A 25 -4.10 10.51 4.22
N LEU A 26 -3.95 9.18 4.16
CA LEU A 26 -5.03 8.28 3.71
C LEU A 26 -6.15 8.11 4.73
N THR A 27 -5.85 8.30 6.02
CA THR A 27 -6.76 8.11 7.16
C THR A 27 -7.28 9.41 7.75
N ASP A 28 -7.02 10.56 7.12
CA ASP A 28 -7.35 11.89 7.66
C ASP A 28 -6.83 12.08 9.10
N ASN A 29 -5.59 11.64 9.35
CA ASN A 29 -4.92 11.57 10.65
C ASN A 29 -5.58 10.66 11.70
N ASN A 30 -6.58 9.86 11.32
CA ASN A 30 -7.25 8.90 12.19
C ASN A 30 -6.64 7.49 12.09
N LEU A 31 -5.35 7.40 12.45
CA LEU A 31 -4.64 6.12 12.56
C LEU A 31 -5.22 5.29 13.72
N ARG A 32 -5.95 4.21 13.42
CA ARG A 32 -6.45 3.30 14.45
C ARG A 32 -5.39 2.24 14.77
N GLY A 33 -5.72 1.36 15.72
CA GLY A 33 -4.79 0.34 16.21
C GLY A 33 -4.33 -0.63 15.11
N LEU A 34 -5.21 -0.97 14.17
CA LEU A 34 -4.95 -1.97 13.15
C LEU A 34 -4.03 -1.43 12.04
N GLU A 35 -4.17 -0.17 11.64
CA GLU A 35 -3.26 0.52 10.71
C GLU A 35 -1.85 0.62 11.31
N ASN A 36 -1.74 0.94 12.60
CA ASN A 36 -0.46 0.97 13.31
C ASN A 36 0.22 -0.40 13.35
N ILE A 37 -0.53 -1.47 13.61
CA ILE A 37 -0.01 -2.84 13.62
C ILE A 37 0.48 -3.23 12.21
N ALA A 38 -0.32 -2.95 11.19
CA ALA A 38 0.00 -3.25 9.79
C ALA A 38 1.24 -2.45 9.30
N LEU A 39 1.41 -1.20 9.74
CA LEU A 39 2.63 -0.44 9.41
C LEU A 39 3.87 -0.96 10.13
N ARG A 40 3.76 -1.34 11.40
CA ARG A 40 4.89 -1.89 12.16
C ARG A 40 5.38 -3.22 11.58
N SER A 41 4.50 -4.03 10.98
CA SER A 41 4.92 -5.28 10.32
C SER A 41 5.73 -5.03 9.04
N LEU A 42 5.65 -3.82 8.48
CA LEU A 42 6.38 -3.39 7.30
C LEU A 42 7.67 -2.63 7.62
N SER A 43 7.75 -1.93 8.77
CA SER A 43 8.90 -1.09 9.12
C SER A 43 10.21 -1.87 9.28
N THR A 44 10.15 -3.18 9.49
CA THR A 44 11.31 -4.08 9.55
C THR A 44 11.70 -4.66 8.18
N ARG A 45 10.91 -4.39 7.13
CA ARG A 45 11.09 -4.94 5.79
C ARG A 45 11.69 -3.89 4.86
N ASN A 46 12.78 -4.24 4.18
CA ASN A 46 13.51 -3.31 3.29
C ASN A 46 13.60 -3.82 1.82
N LYS A 47 12.57 -4.55 1.35
CA LYS A 47 12.56 -5.13 0.00
C LYS A 47 12.01 -4.17 -1.06
N LEU A 48 11.03 -3.34 -0.70
CA LEU A 48 10.44 -2.34 -1.58
C LEU A 48 11.05 -0.95 -1.31
N PRO A 49 11.34 -0.16 -2.36
CA PRO A 49 11.63 1.26 -2.21
C PRO A 49 10.51 2.01 -1.48
N GLY A 50 10.86 3.06 -0.73
CA GLY A 50 9.89 3.83 0.07
C GLY A 50 8.76 4.44 -0.77
N ASN A 51 9.07 4.94 -1.95
CA ASN A 51 8.08 5.48 -2.89
C ASN A 51 7.13 4.40 -3.44
N VAL A 52 7.62 3.20 -3.75
CA VAL A 52 6.78 2.05 -4.13
C VAL A 52 5.90 1.60 -2.96
N LEU A 53 6.46 1.57 -1.75
CA LEU A 53 5.69 1.25 -0.55
C LEU A 53 4.55 2.24 -0.34
N ASN A 54 4.75 3.52 -0.61
CA ASN A 54 3.70 4.51 -0.54
C ASN A 54 2.55 4.22 -1.52
N VAL A 55 2.85 3.84 -2.76
CA VAL A 55 1.83 3.41 -3.72
C VAL A 55 1.06 2.18 -3.22
N LEU A 56 1.77 1.21 -2.63
CA LEU A 56 1.14 0.03 -2.02
C LEU A 56 0.18 0.42 -0.89
N LEU A 57 0.55 1.38 -0.04
CA LEU A 57 -0.31 1.86 1.05
C LEU A 57 -1.58 2.53 0.49
N VAL A 58 -1.45 3.36 -0.54
CA VAL A 58 -2.61 3.95 -1.23
C VAL A 58 -3.51 2.85 -1.78
N TYR A 59 -2.95 1.90 -2.51
CA TYR A 59 -3.68 0.77 -3.09
C TYR A 59 -4.44 -0.03 -2.03
N PHE A 60 -3.77 -0.39 -0.93
CA PHE A 60 -4.33 -1.19 0.14
C PHE A 60 -5.44 -0.44 0.90
N PHE A 61 -5.13 0.72 1.50
CA PHE A 61 -6.08 1.44 2.35
C PHE A 61 -7.24 2.06 1.57
N SER A 62 -7.04 2.41 0.30
CA SER A 62 -8.16 2.88 -0.54
C SER A 62 -9.13 1.75 -0.88
N THR A 63 -8.64 0.51 -0.96
CA THR A 63 -9.49 -0.65 -1.30
C THR A 63 -10.26 -1.15 -0.09
N PHE A 64 -9.62 -1.15 1.09
CA PHE A 64 -10.23 -1.56 2.35
C PHE A 64 -10.85 -0.40 3.14
N ALA A 65 -11.05 0.77 2.52
CA ALA A 65 -11.70 1.89 3.16
C ALA A 65 -13.11 1.47 3.63
N ASN A 66 -13.35 1.56 4.95
CA ASN A 66 -14.59 1.10 5.61
C ASN A 66 -14.85 -0.41 5.53
N GLN A 67 -13.82 -1.22 5.27
CA GLN A 67 -13.89 -2.69 5.29
C GLN A 67 -12.92 -3.26 6.32
N VAL A 68 -13.28 -4.43 6.87
CA VAL A 68 -12.38 -5.21 7.72
C VAL A 68 -11.41 -5.97 6.81
N TYR A 69 -10.12 -5.94 7.15
CA TYR A 69 -9.07 -6.68 6.47
C TYR A 69 -8.25 -7.50 7.47
N ASP A 70 -7.59 -8.58 7.03
CA ASP A 70 -6.72 -9.35 7.91
C ASP A 70 -5.42 -8.58 8.16
N ARG A 71 -4.94 -8.58 9.41
CA ARG A 71 -3.72 -7.86 9.81
C ARG A 71 -2.49 -8.24 8.97
N ASN A 72 -2.47 -9.43 8.35
CA ASN A 72 -1.38 -9.93 7.54
C ASN A 72 -1.54 -9.62 6.05
N ASP A 73 -2.71 -9.20 5.58
CA ASP A 73 -2.97 -9.00 4.14
C ASP A 73 -2.02 -7.96 3.53
N LEU A 74 -1.75 -6.86 4.25
CA LEU A 74 -0.80 -5.85 3.80
C LEU A 74 0.62 -6.44 3.64
N SER A 75 1.04 -7.29 4.57
CA SER A 75 2.33 -7.98 4.49
C SER A 75 2.39 -8.99 3.34
N ARG A 76 1.29 -9.69 3.05
CA ARG A 76 1.18 -10.64 1.93
C ARG A 76 1.29 -9.92 0.59
N ILE A 77 0.57 -8.81 0.41
CA ILE A 77 0.68 -8.01 -0.82
C ILE A 77 2.07 -7.36 -0.94
N TYR A 78 2.66 -6.92 0.17
CA TYR A 78 4.04 -6.43 0.17
C TYR A 78 5.01 -7.49 -0.36
N ASP A 79 4.95 -8.72 0.15
CA ASP A 79 5.84 -9.80 -0.29
C ASP A 79 5.59 -10.17 -1.74
N TYR A 80 4.33 -10.15 -2.20
CA TYR A 80 3.97 -10.34 -3.60
C TYR A 80 4.61 -9.28 -4.51
N TRP A 81 4.51 -8.00 -4.17
CA TRP A 81 5.15 -6.92 -4.95
C TRP A 81 6.68 -7.02 -4.90
N ALA A 82 7.23 -7.37 -3.75
CA ALA A 82 8.67 -7.59 -3.62
C ALA A 82 9.14 -8.76 -4.50
N SER A 83 8.36 -9.84 -4.60
CA SER A 83 8.66 -11.01 -5.44
C SER A 83 8.63 -10.71 -6.93
N LYS A 84 7.86 -9.69 -7.34
CA LYS A 84 7.77 -9.18 -8.70
C LYS A 84 8.78 -8.07 -9.01
N GLU A 85 9.70 -7.79 -8.07
CA GLU A 85 10.75 -6.79 -8.21
C GLU A 85 10.23 -5.41 -8.61
N ILE A 86 9.12 -4.98 -8.02
CA ILE A 86 8.54 -3.65 -8.26
C ILE A 86 9.45 -2.59 -7.63
N ARG A 87 10.07 -1.74 -8.46
CA ARG A 87 11.06 -0.72 -8.04
C ARG A 87 10.66 0.72 -8.35
N THR A 88 9.66 0.95 -9.19
CA THR A 88 9.23 2.30 -9.57
C THR A 88 7.76 2.55 -9.25
N VAL A 89 7.40 3.83 -9.05
CA VAL A 89 6.01 4.24 -8.84
C VAL A 89 5.13 3.80 -10.01
N SER A 90 5.59 3.95 -11.25
CA SER A 90 4.84 3.49 -12.43
C SER A 90 4.54 2.00 -12.40
N GLN A 91 5.51 1.16 -12.00
CA GLN A 91 5.26 -0.28 -11.83
C GLN A 91 4.27 -0.56 -10.69
N GLY A 92 4.36 0.17 -9.57
CA GLY A 92 3.40 0.06 -8.47
C GLY A 92 1.98 0.45 -8.87
N VAL A 93 1.84 1.51 -9.69
CA VAL A 93 0.55 1.94 -10.24
C VAL A 93 0.00 0.87 -11.17
N GLU A 94 0.82 0.26 -12.02
CA GLU A 94 0.39 -0.86 -12.87
C GLU A 94 -0.11 -2.04 -12.02
N MET A 95 0.64 -2.43 -10.99
CA MET A 95 0.26 -3.48 -10.05
C MET A 95 -1.07 -3.20 -9.34
N SER A 96 -1.37 -1.93 -9.06
CA SER A 96 -2.62 -1.51 -8.40
C SER A 96 -3.88 -1.65 -9.27
N LYS A 97 -3.70 -2.02 -10.55
CA LYS A 97 -4.82 -2.34 -11.44
C LYS A 97 -5.38 -3.74 -11.19
N GLU A 98 -4.58 -4.66 -10.68
CA GLU A 98 -5.03 -5.97 -10.22
C GLU A 98 -6.10 -5.82 -9.11
N ASP A 99 -7.01 -6.78 -8.99
CA ASP A 99 -7.97 -6.81 -7.87
C ASP A 99 -7.27 -7.38 -6.64
N ILE A 100 -7.20 -6.59 -5.57
CA ILE A 100 -6.48 -6.98 -4.35
C ILE A 100 -7.03 -8.27 -3.73
N GLN A 101 -8.34 -8.48 -3.79
CA GLN A 101 -8.98 -9.67 -3.23
C GLN A 101 -8.59 -10.90 -4.05
N GLN A 102 -8.59 -10.77 -5.37
CA GLN A 102 -8.14 -11.85 -6.25
C GLN A 102 -6.67 -12.18 -5.99
N VAL A 103 -5.80 -11.18 -5.89
CA VAL A 103 -4.39 -11.39 -5.53
C VAL A 103 -4.29 -12.13 -4.19
N LEU A 104 -4.96 -11.67 -3.14
CA LEU A 104 -4.94 -12.33 -1.82
C LEU A 104 -5.42 -13.78 -1.86
N THR A 105 -6.38 -14.14 -2.72
CA THR A 105 -6.80 -15.54 -2.87
C THR A 105 -5.74 -16.43 -3.52
N THR A 106 -4.86 -15.87 -4.36
CA THR A 106 -3.76 -16.61 -4.99
C THR A 106 -2.57 -16.81 -4.06
N LEU A 107 -2.39 -15.92 -3.08
CA LEU A 107 -1.28 -15.94 -2.13
C LEU A 107 -1.57 -16.90 -0.96
N LYS A 108 -1.68 -18.21 -1.21
CA LYS A 108 -1.97 -19.20 -0.14
C LYS A 108 -0.91 -19.21 0.97
#